data_AF-A0A7C3L764-F1
#
_entry.id   AF-A0A7C3L764-F1
#
_cell.length_a   1.000
_cell.length_b   1.000
_cell.length_c   1.000
_cell.angle_alpha   90.00
_cell.angle_beta   90.00
_cell.angle_gamma   90.00
#
_symmetry.space_group_name_H-M   'P 1'
#
loop_
_entity.id
_entity.type
_entity.pdbx_description
1 polymer ?
#
loop_
_entity_poly.entity_id
_entity_poly.type
_entity_poly.pdbx_seq_one_letter_code
_entity_poly.pdbx_strand_id
1 'polypeptide(L)'
;MPETAEGCVVRYADIIAYLSHDLDDAIRSGIIHRDDIPSHCRNVLGATHSRRNIGMIQGVISGTTLRDNKLQFGVAPEIGETMQLLRQFLFHKVYRSPQVHAEFIKASKILRELFTYFVDNKELFEHEIGGFATSVSHLRRVCDYIASMTDRYAQNIYQRIFLPKNFT
;
A
#
# COMPACT_ATOMS: atom_id res chain seq x y z
N MET A 1 3.42 6.75 17.91
CA MET A 1 4.42 7.39 17.02
C MET A 1 5.67 6.53 17.05
N PRO A 2 6.46 6.46 15.96
CA PRO A 2 7.78 5.83 16.00
C PRO A 2 8.64 6.40 17.14
N GLU A 3 9.53 5.60 17.69
CA GLU A 3 10.34 6.00 18.87
C GLU A 3 11.47 6.98 18.50
N THR A 4 11.97 6.93 17.26
CA THR A 4 13.07 7.77 16.77
C THR A 4 12.57 8.90 15.86
N ALA A 5 13.37 9.96 15.76
CA ALA A 5 13.09 11.07 14.86
C ALA A 5 13.13 10.63 13.39
N GLU A 6 14.10 9.79 13.02
CA GLU A 6 14.23 9.17 11.70
C GLU A 6 13.00 8.32 11.37
N GLY A 7 12.51 7.54 12.33
CA GLY A 7 11.27 6.76 12.17
C GLY A 7 10.06 7.66 11.93
N CYS A 8 9.99 8.81 12.62
CA CYS A 8 8.94 9.80 12.38
C CYS A 8 9.03 10.42 10.98
N VAL A 9 10.24 10.78 10.53
CA VAL A 9 10.48 11.28 9.17
C VAL A 9 10.03 10.26 8.12
N VAL A 10 10.45 8.99 8.26
CA VAL A 10 10.06 7.91 7.34
C VAL A 10 8.53 7.76 7.29
N ARG A 11 7.86 7.81 8.44
CA ARG A 11 6.39 7.74 8.50
C ARG A 11 5.72 8.87 7.73
N TYR A 12 6.18 10.12 7.88
CA TYR A 12 5.58 11.24 7.14
C TYR A 12 5.92 11.19 5.66
N ALA A 13 7.14 10.79 5.31
CA ALA A 13 7.54 10.59 3.92
C ALA A 13 6.64 9.54 3.24
N ASP A 14 6.34 8.43 3.91
CA ASP A 14 5.43 7.39 3.42
C ASP A 14 4.01 7.92 3.19
N ILE A 15 3.44 8.66 4.16
CA ILE A 15 2.10 9.27 4.01
C ILE A 15 2.06 10.25 2.83
N ILE A 16 3.10 11.08 2.67
CA ILE A 16 3.20 12.07 1.59
C ILE A 16 3.32 11.38 0.24
N ALA A 17 4.20 10.38 0.14
CA ALA A 17 4.39 9.59 -1.07
C ALA A 17 3.07 8.91 -1.48
N TYR A 18 2.41 8.25 -0.53
CA TYR A 18 1.10 7.62 -0.74
C TYR A 18 0.04 8.61 -1.24
N LEU A 19 -0.18 9.75 -0.55
CA LEU A 19 -1.22 10.70 -0.95
C LEU A 19 -0.99 11.33 -2.32
N SER A 20 0.27 11.50 -2.72
CA SER A 20 0.61 12.11 -4.00
C SER A 20 0.69 11.11 -5.14
N HIS A 21 1.37 9.98 -4.96
CA HIS A 21 1.53 8.97 -6.00
C HIS A 21 0.21 8.27 -6.30
N ASP A 22 -0.55 7.84 -5.30
CA ASP A 22 -1.82 7.14 -5.54
C ASP A 22 -2.84 8.03 -6.25
N LEU A 23 -2.81 9.34 -5.96
CA LEU A 23 -3.64 10.32 -6.65
C LEU A 23 -3.27 10.41 -8.14
N ASP A 24 -1.97 10.51 -8.44
CA ASP A 24 -1.51 10.60 -9.82
C ASP A 24 -1.71 9.27 -10.58
N ASP A 25 -1.59 8.14 -9.89
CA ASP A 25 -1.88 6.81 -10.44
C ASP A 25 -3.36 6.61 -10.72
N ALA A 26 -4.23 7.10 -9.85
CA ALA A 26 -5.67 7.11 -10.08
C ALA A 26 -6.07 7.99 -11.28
N ILE A 27 -5.40 9.13 -11.48
CA ILE A 27 -5.59 9.97 -12.68
C ILE A 27 -5.09 9.23 -13.93
N ARG A 28 -3.87 8.68 -13.86
CA ARG A 28 -3.22 8.01 -15.00
C ARG A 28 -3.98 6.76 -15.45
N SER A 29 -4.59 6.04 -14.52
CA SER A 29 -5.42 4.86 -14.80
C SER A 29 -6.85 5.21 -15.24
N GLY A 30 -7.23 6.49 -15.22
CA GLY A 30 -8.57 6.94 -15.59
C GLY A 30 -9.66 6.64 -14.56
N ILE A 31 -9.28 6.27 -13.33
CA ILE A 31 -10.25 6.03 -12.24
C ILE A 31 -10.91 7.34 -11.80
N ILE A 32 -10.15 8.45 -11.84
CA ILE A 32 -10.63 9.81 -11.56
C ILE A 32 -10.02 10.80 -12.56
N HIS A 33 -10.64 11.96 -12.69
CA HIS A 33 -10.10 13.12 -13.39
C HIS A 33 -9.55 14.17 -12.41
N ARG A 34 -8.68 15.07 -12.90
CA ARG A 34 -8.09 16.14 -12.07
C ARG A 34 -9.14 17.07 -11.45
N ASP A 35 -10.28 17.23 -12.11
CA ASP A 35 -11.38 18.08 -11.63
C ASP A 35 -12.25 17.41 -10.56
N ASP A 36 -12.16 16.09 -10.41
CA ASP A 36 -12.80 15.38 -9.30
C ASP A 36 -12.13 15.68 -7.96
N ILE A 37 -10.87 16.12 -7.98
CA ILE A 37 -10.11 16.46 -6.78
C ILE A 37 -10.77 17.66 -6.09
N PRO A 38 -11.09 17.56 -4.78
CA PRO A 38 -11.64 18.67 -4.02
C PRO A 38 -10.81 19.94 -4.24
N SER A 39 -11.49 21.03 -4.63
CA SER A 39 -10.83 22.31 -4.93
C SER A 39 -9.98 22.80 -3.75
N HIS A 40 -10.43 22.58 -2.52
CA HIS A 40 -9.67 22.87 -1.31
C HIS A 40 -8.30 22.17 -1.29
N CYS A 41 -8.23 20.88 -1.62
CA CYS A 41 -6.96 20.15 -1.72
C CYS A 41 -6.03 20.75 -2.79
N ARG A 42 -6.58 21.12 -3.96
CA ARG A 42 -5.80 21.75 -5.05
C ARG A 42 -5.28 23.13 -4.66
N ASN A 43 -6.04 23.89 -3.87
CA ASN A 43 -5.69 25.24 -3.46
C ASN A 43 -4.64 25.26 -2.34
N VAL A 44 -4.80 24.39 -1.34
CA VAL A 44 -3.93 24.35 -0.14
C VAL A 44 -2.66 23.56 -0.38
N LEU A 45 -2.76 22.32 -0.90
CA LEU A 45 -1.58 21.49 -1.15
C LEU A 45 -0.93 21.80 -2.50
N GLY A 46 -1.73 22.18 -3.49
CA GLY A 46 -1.27 22.50 -4.84
C GLY A 46 -1.86 21.59 -5.92
N ALA A 47 -1.90 22.09 -7.15
CA ALA A 47 -2.50 21.38 -8.29
C ALA A 47 -1.57 20.37 -8.98
N THR A 48 -0.26 20.44 -8.75
CA THR A 48 0.75 19.57 -9.36
C THR A 48 1.37 18.63 -8.32
N HIS A 49 1.87 17.48 -8.77
CA HIS A 49 2.57 16.50 -7.92
C HIS A 49 3.64 17.17 -7.05
N SER A 50 4.55 17.92 -7.67
CA SER A 50 5.66 18.56 -6.97
C SER A 50 5.18 19.61 -5.96
N ARG A 51 4.15 20.40 -6.30
CA ARG A 51 3.60 21.40 -5.36
C ARG A 51 2.96 20.74 -4.14
N ARG A 52 2.18 19.66 -4.34
CA ARG A 52 1.59 18.89 -3.23
C ARG A 52 2.64 18.32 -2.29
N ASN A 53 3.70 17.71 -2.84
CA ASN A 53 4.80 17.18 -2.04
C ASN A 53 5.46 18.28 -1.22
N ILE A 54 5.81 19.40 -1.86
CA ILE A 54 6.43 20.53 -1.17
C ILE A 54 5.50 21.08 -0.08
N GLY A 55 4.22 21.28 -0.37
CA GLY A 55 3.24 21.81 0.59
C GLY A 55 3.05 20.90 1.81
N MET A 56 2.96 19.59 1.60
CA MET A 56 2.87 18.64 2.72
C MET A 56 4.17 18.56 3.53
N ILE A 57 5.33 18.55 2.86
CA ILE A 57 6.65 18.56 3.54
C ILE A 57 6.79 19.83 4.38
N GLN A 58 6.48 20.99 3.82
CA GLN A 58 6.50 22.26 4.54
C GLN A 58 5.51 22.23 5.72
N GLY A 59 4.31 21.68 5.54
CA GLY A 59 3.34 21.50 6.62
C GLY A 59 3.86 20.63 7.77
N VAL A 60 4.57 19.54 7.48
CA VAL A 60 5.22 18.71 8.51
C VAL A 60 6.33 19.48 9.22
N ILE A 61 7.19 20.19 8.48
CA ILE A 61 8.28 20.97 9.06
C ILE A 61 7.72 22.07 9.98
N SER A 62 6.75 22.84 9.50
CA SER A 62 6.12 23.93 10.26
C SER A 62 5.28 23.44 11.44
N GLY A 63 4.70 22.24 11.36
CA GLY A 63 3.96 21.61 12.45
C GLY A 63 4.83 20.91 13.48
N THR A 64 6.12 20.74 13.20
CA THR A 64 7.07 20.07 14.10
C THR A 64 7.70 21.10 15.05
N THR A 65 7.68 20.81 16.34
CA THR A 65 8.20 21.71 17.39
C THR A 65 9.31 21.04 18.19
N LEU A 66 10.12 21.82 18.91
CA LEU A 66 11.13 21.31 19.82
C LEU A 66 10.64 21.45 21.27
N ARG A 67 10.56 20.33 22.00
CA ARG A 67 10.20 20.32 23.42
C ARG A 67 11.14 19.37 24.17
N ASP A 68 11.74 19.85 25.26
CA ASP A 68 12.68 19.09 26.10
C ASP A 68 13.84 18.46 25.29
N ASN A 69 14.42 19.24 24.35
CA ASN A 69 15.45 18.80 23.40
C ASN A 69 15.04 17.60 22.51
N LYS A 70 13.74 17.34 22.35
CA LYS A 70 13.19 16.31 21.47
C LYS A 70 12.24 16.92 20.44
N LEU A 71 12.35 16.47 19.20
CA LEU A 71 11.42 16.83 18.14
C LEU A 71 10.03 16.24 18.43
N GLN A 72 9.04 17.11 18.51
CA GLN A 72 7.62 16.77 18.58
C GLN A 72 7.06 16.93 17.18
N PHE A 73 7.02 15.83 16.44
CA PHE A 73 6.55 15.85 15.05
C PHE A 73 5.05 16.10 14.98
N GLY A 74 4.66 17.02 14.11
CA GLY A 74 3.28 17.37 13.84
C GLY A 74 3.13 17.89 12.42
N VAL A 75 1.89 18.18 12.03
CA VAL A 75 1.57 18.82 10.76
C VAL A 75 0.83 20.11 11.08
N ALA A 76 1.13 21.19 10.36
CA ALA A 76 0.36 22.42 10.44
C ALA A 76 -1.15 22.11 10.29
N PRO A 77 -2.03 22.64 11.16
CA PRO A 77 -3.43 22.20 11.23
C PRO A 77 -4.15 22.17 9.88
N GLU A 78 -4.06 23.25 9.10
CA GLU A 78 -4.69 23.35 7.77
C GLU A 78 -4.16 22.29 6.79
N ILE A 79 -2.86 22.02 6.81
CA ILE A 79 -2.25 20.99 5.95
C ILE A 79 -2.69 19.60 6.42
N GLY A 80 -2.73 19.34 7.73
CA GLY A 80 -3.18 18.08 8.30
C GLY A 80 -4.64 17.77 7.95
N GLU A 81 -5.52 18.76 8.10
CA GLU A 81 -6.94 18.66 7.70
C GLU A 81 -7.08 18.41 6.20
N THR A 82 -6.30 19.10 5.38
CA THR A 82 -6.34 18.92 3.92
C THR A 82 -5.80 17.56 3.49
N MET A 83 -4.74 17.05 4.13
CA MET A 83 -4.22 15.70 3.92
C MET A 83 -5.26 14.65 4.28
N GLN A 84 -6.00 14.84 5.38
CA GLN A 84 -7.09 13.97 5.77
C GLN A 84 -8.23 13.99 4.75
N LEU A 85 -8.61 15.17 4.25
CA LEU A 85 -9.62 15.31 3.19
C LEU A 85 -9.19 14.57 1.91
N LEU A 86 -7.93 14.74 1.50
CA LEU A 86 -7.38 14.06 0.33
C LEU A 86 -7.38 12.53 0.51
N ARG A 87 -6.99 12.05 1.69
CA ARG A 87 -7.05 10.63 2.03
C ARG A 87 -8.46 10.07 1.95
N GLN A 88 -9.44 10.80 2.48
CA GLN A 88 -10.85 10.41 2.42
C GLN A 88 -11.34 10.37 0.97
N PHE A 89 -10.97 11.35 0.16
CA PHE A 89 -11.28 11.37 -1.27
C PHE A 89 -10.72 10.14 -2.00
N LEU A 90 -9.41 9.85 -1.85
CA LEU A 90 -8.78 8.66 -2.43
C LEU A 90 -9.48 7.38 -1.99
N PHE A 91 -9.83 7.29 -0.71
CA PHE A 91 -10.53 6.13 -0.18
C PHE A 91 -11.89 5.87 -0.83
N HIS A 92 -12.70 6.91 -1.00
CA HIS A 92 -14.04 6.76 -1.56
C HIS A 92 -14.05 6.64 -3.07
N LYS A 93 -13.16 7.35 -3.77
CA LYS A 93 -13.18 7.46 -5.24
C LYS A 93 -12.23 6.48 -5.93
N VAL A 94 -11.13 6.09 -5.27
CA VAL A 94 -10.10 5.23 -5.87
C VAL A 94 -10.20 3.81 -5.32
N TYR A 95 -9.92 3.59 -4.03
CA TYR A 95 -9.83 2.21 -3.50
C TYR A 95 -11.17 1.48 -3.45
N ARG A 96 -12.28 2.21 -3.32
CA ARG A 96 -13.64 1.65 -3.38
C ARG A 96 -14.27 1.69 -4.77
N SER A 97 -13.53 2.08 -5.80
CA SER A 97 -14.05 2.03 -7.16
C SER A 97 -14.40 0.57 -7.55
N PRO A 98 -15.47 0.33 -8.33
CA PRO A 98 -15.85 -1.02 -8.74
C PRO A 98 -14.72 -1.77 -9.44
N GLN A 99 -13.92 -1.07 -10.25
CA GLN A 99 -12.77 -1.62 -10.95
C GLN A 99 -11.69 -2.13 -9.99
N VAL A 100 -11.25 -1.30 -9.03
CA VAL A 100 -10.25 -1.70 -8.03
C VAL A 100 -10.79 -2.81 -7.13
N HIS A 101 -12.06 -2.74 -6.76
CA HIS A 101 -12.69 -3.76 -5.92
C HIS A 101 -12.76 -5.13 -6.62
N ALA A 102 -13.07 -5.17 -7.92
CA ALA A 102 -13.10 -6.40 -8.70
C ALA A 102 -11.72 -7.08 -8.75
N GLU A 103 -10.65 -6.31 -8.96
CA GLU A 103 -9.29 -6.84 -8.93
C GLU A 103 -8.87 -7.29 -7.53
N PHE A 104 -9.26 -6.56 -6.48
CA PHE A 104 -9.04 -6.97 -5.09
C PHE A 104 -9.68 -8.32 -4.77
N ILE A 105 -10.92 -8.56 -5.23
CA ILE A 105 -11.60 -9.85 -5.05
C ILE A 105 -10.82 -10.99 -5.71
N LYS A 106 -10.32 -10.78 -6.94
CA LYS A 106 -9.52 -11.79 -7.66
C LYS A 106 -8.21 -12.07 -6.94
N ALA A 107 -7.49 -11.04 -6.52
CA ALA A 107 -6.25 -11.19 -5.76
C ALA A 107 -6.48 -11.92 -4.42
N SER A 108 -7.53 -11.56 -3.67
CA SER A 108 -7.90 -12.24 -2.43
C SER A 108 -8.22 -13.72 -2.64
N LYS A 109 -8.88 -14.06 -3.76
CA LYS A 109 -9.14 -15.45 -4.13
C LYS A 109 -7.84 -16.22 -4.38
N ILE A 110 -6.93 -15.66 -5.18
CA ILE A 110 -5.61 -16.26 -5.46
C ILE A 110 -4.86 -16.56 -4.17
N LEU A 111 -4.72 -15.55 -3.29
CA LEU A 111 -3.99 -15.71 -2.03
C LEU A 111 -4.62 -16.75 -1.11
N ARG A 112 -5.95 -16.77 -1.01
CA ARG A 112 -6.68 -17.72 -0.18
C ARG A 112 -6.49 -19.15 -0.65
N GLU A 113 -6.64 -19.39 -1.94
CA GLU A 113 -6.51 -20.73 -2.52
C GLU A 113 -5.05 -21.22 -2.46
N LEU A 114 -4.06 -20.36 -2.73
CA LEU A 114 -2.65 -20.70 -2.52
C LEU A 114 -2.35 -21.04 -1.05
N PHE A 115 -2.85 -20.23 -0.12
CA PHE A 115 -2.66 -20.47 1.31
C PHE A 115 -3.25 -21.80 1.73
N THR A 116 -4.52 -22.06 1.40
CA THR A 116 -5.18 -23.34 1.71
C THR A 116 -4.43 -24.51 1.08
N TYR A 117 -4.06 -24.41 -0.20
CA TYR A 117 -3.33 -25.46 -0.89
C TYR A 117 -2.01 -25.82 -0.21
N PHE A 118 -1.18 -24.82 0.13
CA PHE A 118 0.12 -25.09 0.77
C PHE A 118 -0.03 -25.53 2.23
N VAL A 119 -1.05 -25.06 2.95
CA VAL A 119 -1.35 -25.55 4.31
C VAL A 119 -1.71 -27.03 4.28
N ASP A 120 -2.59 -27.43 3.36
CA ASP A 120 -3.11 -28.80 3.27
C ASP A 120 -2.10 -29.79 2.64
N ASN A 121 -1.12 -29.29 1.87
CA ASN A 121 -0.15 -30.11 1.15
C ASN A 121 1.29 -29.82 1.59
N LYS A 122 1.64 -30.19 2.83
CA LYS A 122 2.95 -29.91 3.42
C LYS A 122 4.14 -30.37 2.57
N GLU A 123 4.13 -31.60 2.06
CA GLU A 123 5.25 -32.14 1.27
C GLU A 123 5.48 -31.36 -0.02
N LEU A 124 4.40 -30.97 -0.70
CA LEU A 124 4.47 -30.15 -1.92
C LEU A 124 4.97 -28.74 -1.61
N PHE A 125 4.55 -28.17 -0.47
CA PHE A 125 5.08 -26.90 0.01
C PHE A 125 6.59 -26.99 0.27
N GLU A 126 7.06 -28.01 1.00
CA GLU A 126 8.49 -28.21 1.26
C GLU A 126 9.29 -28.33 -0.04
N HIS A 127 8.78 -29.07 -1.03
CA HIS A 127 9.40 -29.16 -2.34
C HIS A 127 9.46 -27.80 -3.06
N GLU A 128 8.41 -26.99 -2.99
CA GLU A 128 8.36 -25.68 -3.64
C GLU A 128 9.38 -24.69 -3.06
N ILE A 129 9.58 -24.70 -1.73
CA ILE A 129 10.50 -23.78 -1.05
C ILE A 129 11.92 -24.34 -0.89
N GLY A 130 12.17 -25.55 -1.39
CA GLY A 130 13.48 -26.21 -1.37
C GLY A 130 13.85 -26.88 -0.04
N GLY A 131 12.90 -27.09 0.88
CA GLY A 131 13.01 -27.91 2.09
C GLY A 131 14.18 -27.58 3.02
N PHE A 132 13.93 -26.90 4.14
CA PHE A 132 14.95 -26.65 5.15
C PHE A 132 14.42 -26.86 6.56
N ALA A 133 15.28 -27.39 7.44
CA ALA A 133 14.95 -27.60 8.84
C ALA A 133 14.69 -26.25 9.53
N THR A 134 13.57 -26.14 10.24
CA THR A 134 13.18 -24.92 10.93
C THR A 134 12.26 -25.22 12.10
N SER A 135 12.33 -24.39 13.14
CA SER A 135 11.43 -24.41 14.28
C SER A 135 10.12 -23.64 14.03
N VAL A 136 10.02 -22.92 12.91
CA VAL A 136 8.84 -22.13 12.56
C VAL A 136 7.70 -23.06 12.13
N SER A 137 6.49 -22.79 12.62
CA SER A 137 5.31 -23.59 12.28
C SER A 137 5.01 -23.58 10.78
N HIS A 138 4.44 -24.69 10.27
CA HIS A 138 4.05 -24.81 8.87
C HIS A 138 3.18 -23.64 8.40
N LEU A 139 2.13 -23.33 9.16
CA LEU A 139 1.22 -22.22 8.89
C LEU A 139 1.95 -20.89 8.72
N ARG A 140 2.92 -20.60 9.61
CA ARG A 140 3.67 -19.35 9.55
C ARG A 140 4.59 -19.31 8.34
N ARG A 141 5.23 -20.42 8.00
CA ARG A 141 6.08 -20.54 6.80
C ARG A 141 5.27 -20.35 5.51
N VAL A 142 4.08 -20.91 5.42
CA VAL A 142 3.18 -20.67 4.27
C VAL A 142 2.82 -19.20 4.17
N CYS A 143 2.50 -18.56 5.30
CA CYS A 143 2.20 -17.12 5.35
C CYS A 143 3.39 -16.27 4.87
N ASP A 144 4.59 -16.52 5.41
CA ASP A 144 5.80 -15.78 5.06
C ASP A 144 6.20 -16.01 3.59
N TYR A 145 6.07 -17.25 3.09
CA TYR A 145 6.31 -17.58 1.69
C TYR A 145 5.37 -16.82 0.76
N ILE A 146 4.05 -16.87 1.02
CA ILE A 146 3.07 -16.11 0.22
C ILE A 146 3.32 -14.61 0.30
N ALA A 147 3.64 -14.07 1.48
CA ALA A 147 3.94 -12.64 1.66
C ALA A 147 5.22 -12.19 0.94
N SER A 148 6.14 -13.12 0.65
CA SER A 148 7.37 -12.84 -0.12
C SER A 148 7.19 -12.92 -1.64
N MET A 149 6.03 -13.36 -2.12
CA MET A 149 5.78 -13.47 -3.56
C MET A 149 5.60 -12.09 -4.19
N THR A 150 6.13 -11.93 -5.40
CA THR A 150 5.66 -10.85 -6.29
C THR A 150 4.30 -11.24 -6.90
N ASP A 151 3.50 -10.26 -7.31
CA ASP A 151 2.21 -10.50 -7.97
C ASP A 151 2.33 -11.46 -9.17
N ARG A 152 3.36 -11.23 -10.00
CA ARG A 152 3.64 -12.08 -11.17
C ARG A 152 3.94 -13.52 -10.76
N TYR A 153 4.73 -13.70 -9.72
CA TYR A 153 5.06 -15.04 -9.23
C TYR A 153 3.83 -15.73 -8.64
N ALA A 154 3.04 -15.05 -7.81
CA ALA A 154 1.79 -15.59 -7.26
C ALA A 154 0.81 -16.01 -8.37
N GLN A 155 0.64 -15.19 -9.41
CA GLN A 155 -0.17 -15.53 -10.58
C GLN A 155 0.36 -16.76 -11.32
N ASN A 156 1.67 -16.84 -11.59
CA ASN A 156 2.27 -17.98 -12.27
C ASN A 156 2.11 -19.29 -11.48
N ILE A 157 2.34 -19.24 -10.16
CA ILE A 157 2.15 -20.39 -9.27
C ILE A 157 0.68 -20.81 -9.25
N TYR A 158 -0.23 -19.85 -9.13
CA TYR A 158 -1.67 -20.12 -9.17
C TYR A 158 -2.09 -20.77 -10.48
N GLN A 159 -1.63 -20.26 -11.62
CA GLN A 159 -1.88 -20.87 -12.93
C GLN A 159 -1.35 -22.30 -13.00
N ARG A 160 -0.13 -22.55 -12.51
CA ARG A 160 0.50 -23.88 -12.54
C ARG A 160 -0.24 -24.91 -11.67
N ILE A 161 -0.78 -24.49 -10.53
CA ILE A 161 -1.44 -25.37 -9.56
C ILE A 161 -2.90 -25.62 -9.91
N PHE A 162 -3.64 -24.57 -10.28
CA PHE A 162 -5.10 -24.63 -10.40
C PHE A 162 -5.61 -24.66 -11.84
N LEU A 163 -4.80 -24.27 -12.84
CA LEU A 163 -5.23 -24.31 -14.24
C LEU A 163 -4.62 -25.52 -14.97
N PRO A 164 -5.41 -26.20 -15.83
CA PRO A 164 -4.90 -27.29 -16.64
C PRO A 164 -3.91 -26.78 -17.68
N LYS A 165 -2.88 -27.59 -17.98
CA LYS A 165 -1.99 -27.31 -19.11
C LYS A 165 -2.71 -27.69 -20.41
N ASN A 166 -2.84 -26.74 -21.33
CA ASN A 166 -3.27 -27.03 -22.68
C ASN A 166 -2.11 -27.69 -23.43
N PHE A 167 -2.28 -28.96 -23.81
CA PHE A 167 -1.38 -29.62 -24.74
C PHE A 167 -1.96 -29.42 -26.15
N THR A 168 -1.48 -28.39 -26.85
CA THR A 168 -1.67 -28.20 -28.30
C THR A 168 -0.34 -28.31 -28.98
#